data_AF-H6L040-F1
#
_entry.id   AF-H6L040-F1
#
_cell.length_a   1.000
_cell.length_b   1.000
_cell.length_c   1.000
_cell.angle_alpha   90.00
_cell.angle_beta   90.00
_cell.angle_gamma   90.00
#
_symmetry.space_group_name_H-M   'P 1'
#
loop_
_entity.id
_entity.type
_entity.pdbx_description
1 polymer ?
#
loop_
_entity_poly.entity_id
_entity_poly.type
_entity_poly.pdbx_seq_one_letter_code
_entity_poly.pdbx_strand_id
1 'polypeptide(L)'
;MKKLLFILLAISILAISCGEKKEGRRGINYEELKGNLQLTEEQSSQFDAVRAKYQKIGEEMRAAAKAEGGKFDRVEAFKKMEERNKQQTEEMAAFLDEGQLSTYKAFMEKHARKRPRYNDETLAKIKADLALTEEQANVLEAANNAFEKSFQDAHDIYHGNRELAQEYWIKFDEERKKAMKSVLSEEQYAQFLELVKPFDRSKIKE
;
A
#
# COMPACT_ATOMS: atom_id res chain seq x y z
N MET A 1 2.39 30.22 71.37
CA MET A 1 3.75 30.70 71.01
C MET A 1 4.51 29.58 70.29
N LYS A 2 5.27 29.93 69.24
CA LYS A 2 6.15 29.10 68.36
C LYS A 2 5.41 28.42 67.18
N LYS A 3 5.36 29.08 66.02
CA LYS A 3 6.31 29.07 64.86
C LYS A 3 6.14 27.79 64.02
N LEU A 4 5.39 27.84 62.92
CA LEU A 4 5.85 28.04 61.52
C LEU A 4 6.91 27.00 61.09
N LEU A 5 6.56 26.08 60.18
CA LEU A 5 7.19 25.98 58.86
C LEU A 5 6.44 25.03 57.92
N PHE A 6 6.39 25.44 56.66
CA PHE A 6 5.91 24.76 55.46
C PHE A 6 6.61 23.42 55.20
N ILE A 7 5.96 22.53 54.43
CA ILE A 7 6.49 21.97 53.18
C ILE A 7 5.32 21.50 52.31
N LEU A 8 5.13 22.23 51.22
CA LEU A 8 4.40 21.86 50.01
C LEU A 8 5.44 21.20 49.09
N LEU A 9 5.23 19.95 48.66
CA LEU A 9 5.88 19.44 47.47
C LEU A 9 4.99 18.41 46.78
N ALA A 10 4.21 18.91 45.82
CA ALA A 10 3.55 18.10 44.81
C ALA A 10 4.63 17.53 43.88
N ILE A 11 4.80 16.21 43.88
CA ILE A 11 5.60 15.50 42.88
C ILE A 11 4.61 14.84 41.91
N SER A 12 4.15 15.65 40.96
CA SER A 12 3.52 15.17 39.73
C SER A 12 4.62 14.75 38.77
N ILE A 13 5.07 13.49 38.88
CA ILE A 13 5.87 12.83 37.83
C ILE A 13 4.89 12.50 36.71
N LEU A 14 4.63 13.48 35.85
CA LEU A 14 4.19 13.20 34.48
C LEU A 14 5.40 12.61 33.77
N ALA A 15 5.35 11.29 33.57
CA ALA A 15 6.23 10.58 32.67
C ALA A 15 6.04 11.14 31.25
N ILE A 16 6.82 12.16 30.90
CA ILE A 16 7.11 12.48 29.51
C ILE A 16 8.02 11.35 29.01
N SER A 17 7.40 10.24 28.64
CA SER A 17 7.98 9.30 27.70
C SER A 17 8.01 10.00 26.35
N CYS A 18 9.02 10.86 26.17
CA CYS A 18 9.51 11.21 24.85
C CYS A 18 10.11 9.92 24.27
N GLY A 19 9.24 9.07 23.73
CA GLY A 19 9.67 8.01 22.86
C GLY A 19 10.37 8.66 21.67
N GLU A 20 11.67 8.48 21.58
CA GLU A 20 12.45 8.77 20.38
C GLU A 20 11.66 8.25 19.18
N LYS A 21 11.30 9.16 18.25
CA LYS A 21 10.72 8.78 16.96
C LYS A 21 11.74 7.87 16.30
N LYS A 22 11.48 6.55 16.35
CA LYS A 22 12.16 5.58 15.50
C LYS A 22 11.90 6.00 14.05
N GLU A 23 12.85 6.70 13.45
CA GLU A 23 13.03 6.79 12.01
C GLU A 23 13.24 5.36 11.51
N GLY A 24 12.15 4.66 11.22
CA GLY A 24 12.24 3.21 11.06
C GLY A 24 10.96 2.53 10.65
N ARG A 25 10.10 3.22 9.91
CA ARG A 25 9.09 2.61 9.03
C ARG A 25 8.67 3.68 8.04
N ARG A 26 9.16 3.60 6.79
CA ARG A 26 8.77 4.49 5.69
C ARG A 26 7.26 4.36 5.45
N GLY A 27 6.49 5.18 6.14
CA GLY A 27 5.07 5.41 5.90
C GLY A 27 4.88 6.57 4.93
N ILE A 28 3.62 6.83 4.58
CA ILE A 28 3.24 7.97 3.74
C ILE A 28 3.51 9.26 4.51
N ASN A 29 4.23 10.20 3.88
CA ASN A 29 4.51 11.51 4.46
C ASN A 29 3.31 12.44 4.25
N TYR A 30 2.35 12.38 5.17
CA TYR A 30 1.13 13.18 5.07
C TYR A 30 1.35 14.68 5.29
N GLU A 31 2.42 15.09 5.96
CA GLU A 31 2.74 16.52 6.11
C GLU A 31 3.19 17.12 4.77
N GLU A 32 4.04 16.39 4.04
CA GLU A 32 4.43 16.76 2.67
C GLU A 32 3.23 16.80 1.73
N LEU A 33 2.38 15.77 1.79
CA LEU A 33 1.15 15.75 1.00
C LEU A 33 0.26 16.95 1.31
N LYS A 34 0.03 17.23 2.59
CA LYS A 34 -0.81 18.35 3.03
C LYS A 34 -0.27 19.69 2.53
N GLY A 35 1.06 19.88 2.58
CA GLY A 35 1.72 21.07 2.03
C GLY A 35 1.54 21.23 0.51
N ASN A 36 1.53 20.12 -0.24
CA ASN A 36 1.34 20.13 -1.69
C ASN A 36 -0.09 20.40 -2.14
N LEU A 37 -1.08 20.16 -1.28
CA LEU A 37 -2.50 20.28 -1.62
C LEU A 37 -3.04 21.72 -1.54
N GLN A 38 -2.31 22.65 -0.93
CA GLN A 38 -2.72 24.05 -0.78
C GLN A 38 -4.14 24.19 -0.20
N LEU A 39 -4.43 23.42 0.85
CA LEU A 39 -5.76 23.32 1.46
C LEU A 39 -6.20 24.65 2.09
N THR A 40 -7.50 24.94 2.04
CA THR A 40 -8.09 25.95 2.92
C THR A 40 -8.01 25.52 4.39
N GLU A 41 -8.26 26.42 5.33
CA GLU A 41 -8.29 26.08 6.76
C GLU A 41 -9.32 24.99 7.08
N GLU A 42 -10.51 25.07 6.47
CA GLU A 42 -11.56 24.07 6.62
C GLU A 42 -11.14 22.70 6.07
N GLN A 43 -10.63 22.66 4.83
CA GLN A 43 -10.14 21.43 4.22
C GLN A 43 -8.95 20.84 4.98
N SER A 44 -8.08 21.68 5.54
CA SER A 44 -6.95 21.29 6.37
C SER A 44 -7.40 20.55 7.64
N SER A 45 -8.47 21.03 8.29
CA SER A 45 -9.09 20.38 9.44
C SER A 45 -9.74 19.04 9.08
N GLN A 46 -10.47 18.99 7.96
CA GLN A 46 -11.09 17.76 7.45
C GLN A 46 -10.04 16.71 7.08
N PHE A 47 -8.95 17.13 6.43
CA PHE A 47 -7.82 16.27 6.09
C PHE A 47 -7.20 15.61 7.31
N ASP A 48 -6.95 16.37 8.38
CA ASP A 48 -6.40 15.82 9.62
C ASP A 48 -7.35 14.83 10.29
N ALA A 49 -8.66 15.13 10.30
CA ALA A 49 -9.68 14.25 10.85
C ALA A 49 -9.75 12.91 10.10
N VAL A 50 -9.80 12.94 8.77
CA VAL A 50 -9.83 11.72 7.94
C VAL A 50 -8.52 10.94 8.11
N ARG A 51 -7.36 11.60 8.08
CA ARG A 51 -6.06 10.95 8.32
C ARG A 51 -6.04 10.26 9.68
N ALA A 52 -6.45 10.93 10.75
CA ALA A 52 -6.43 10.38 12.10
C ALA A 52 -7.34 9.15 12.22
N LYS A 53 -8.54 9.20 11.63
CA LYS A 53 -9.46 8.06 11.54
C LYS A 53 -8.79 6.85 10.89
N TYR A 54 -8.20 7.02 9.71
CA TYR A 54 -7.61 5.90 8.97
C TYR A 54 -6.27 5.42 9.53
N GLN A 55 -5.52 6.30 10.22
CA GLN A 55 -4.39 5.89 11.03
C GLN A 55 -4.82 4.93 12.14
N LYS A 56 -5.87 5.29 12.90
CA LYS A 56 -6.42 4.45 13.98
C LYS A 56 -6.90 3.09 13.46
N ILE A 57 -7.68 3.07 12.37
CA ILE A 57 -8.10 1.83 11.71
C ILE A 57 -6.89 0.96 11.36
N GLY A 58 -5.84 1.57 10.77
CA GLY A 58 -4.61 0.86 10.43
C GLY A 58 -3.83 0.30 11.64
N GLU A 59 -3.91 0.96 12.79
CA GLU A 59 -3.33 0.48 14.05
C GLU A 59 -4.11 -0.70 14.63
N GLU A 60 -5.44 -0.61 14.64
CA GLU A 60 -6.33 -1.68 15.09
C GLU A 60 -6.17 -2.94 14.24
N MET A 61 -6.11 -2.80 12.92
CA MET A 61 -5.84 -3.91 12.00
C MET A 61 -4.49 -4.59 12.28
N ARG A 62 -3.45 -3.81 12.57
CA ARG A 62 -2.12 -4.32 12.92
C ARG A 62 -2.12 -5.02 14.27
N ALA A 63 -2.92 -4.56 15.23
CA ALA A 63 -3.07 -5.21 16.52
C ALA A 63 -3.81 -6.55 16.38
N ALA A 64 -4.91 -6.57 15.64
CA ALA A 64 -5.70 -7.78 15.37
C ALA A 64 -4.84 -8.87 14.70
N ALA A 65 -4.09 -8.52 13.65
CA ALA A 65 -3.24 -9.48 12.94
C ALA A 65 -2.09 -10.06 13.79
N LYS A 66 -1.69 -9.39 14.87
CA LYS A 66 -0.71 -9.92 15.84
C LYS A 66 -1.36 -10.83 16.88
N ALA A 67 -2.62 -10.58 17.23
CA ALA A 67 -3.35 -11.31 18.25
C ALA A 67 -3.82 -12.69 17.77
N GLU A 68 -3.99 -12.88 16.46
CA GLU A 68 -4.51 -14.12 15.86
C GLU A 68 -3.61 -15.37 16.01
N GLY A 69 -2.38 -15.24 16.54
CA GLY A 69 -1.51 -16.37 16.91
C GLY A 69 -1.05 -17.30 15.78
N GLY A 70 -1.65 -17.21 14.59
CA GLY A 70 -1.28 -17.94 13.38
C GLY A 70 -0.18 -17.27 12.57
N LYS A 71 0.26 -17.96 11.50
CA LYS A 71 1.21 -17.40 10.54
C LYS A 71 0.58 -16.16 9.89
N PHE A 72 1.25 -15.02 10.00
CA PHE A 72 0.79 -13.75 9.43
C PHE A 72 0.55 -13.89 7.91
N ASP A 73 -0.70 -13.82 7.48
CA ASP A 73 -1.06 -13.80 6.07
C ASP A 73 -0.75 -12.40 5.49
N ARG A 74 0.41 -12.30 4.84
CA ARG A 74 0.88 -11.06 4.22
C ARG A 74 -0.07 -10.59 3.12
N VAL A 75 -0.63 -11.50 2.32
CA VAL A 75 -1.52 -11.17 1.20
C VAL A 75 -2.80 -10.56 1.74
N GLU A 76 -3.43 -11.21 2.72
CA GLU A 76 -4.65 -10.70 3.33
C GLU A 76 -4.42 -9.36 4.05
N ALA A 77 -3.30 -9.20 4.74
CA ALA A 77 -2.93 -7.94 5.36
C ALA A 77 -2.78 -6.80 4.33
N PHE A 78 -2.20 -7.08 3.16
CA PHE A 78 -2.10 -6.07 2.09
C PHE A 78 -3.44 -5.76 1.43
N LYS A 79 -4.31 -6.75 1.21
CA LYS A 79 -5.67 -6.52 0.69
C LYS A 79 -6.45 -5.57 1.59
N LYS A 80 -6.49 -5.84 2.89
CA LYS A 80 -7.18 -4.95 3.83
C LYS A 80 -6.55 -3.55 3.87
N MET A 81 -5.23 -3.44 3.67
CA MET A 81 -4.55 -2.15 3.59
C MET A 81 -4.93 -1.36 2.33
N GLU A 82 -5.03 -2.01 1.17
CA GLU A 82 -5.50 -1.40 -0.07
C GLU A 82 -6.94 -0.93 0.05
N GLU A 83 -7.83 -1.76 0.60
CA GLU A 83 -9.22 -1.39 0.85
C GLU A 83 -9.33 -0.17 1.78
N ARG A 84 -8.56 -0.16 2.88
CA ARG A 84 -8.49 1.00 3.77
C ARG A 84 -8.03 2.26 3.03
N ASN A 85 -7.00 2.16 2.18
CA ASN A 85 -6.51 3.32 1.42
C ASN A 85 -7.54 3.82 0.39
N LYS A 86 -8.33 2.92 -0.20
CA LYS A 86 -9.43 3.26 -1.10
C LYS A 86 -10.51 4.05 -0.35
N GLN A 87 -10.98 3.54 0.79
CA GLN A 87 -11.99 4.23 1.62
C GLN A 87 -11.48 5.59 2.12
N GLN A 88 -10.20 5.67 2.50
CA GLN A 88 -9.58 6.96 2.84
C GLN A 88 -9.61 7.93 1.67
N THR A 89 -9.31 7.46 0.45
CA THR A 89 -9.34 8.29 -0.76
C THR A 89 -10.76 8.77 -1.08
N GLU A 90 -11.77 7.92 -0.88
CA GLU A 90 -13.18 8.26 -1.05
C GLU A 90 -13.63 9.34 -0.06
N GLU A 91 -13.25 9.24 1.21
CA GLU A 91 -13.56 10.27 2.22
C GLU A 91 -12.80 11.58 1.98
N MET A 92 -11.55 11.51 1.48
CA MET A 92 -10.81 12.70 1.06
C MET A 92 -11.50 13.40 -0.12
N ALA A 93 -12.05 12.64 -1.06
CA ALA A 93 -12.76 13.19 -2.22
C ALA A 93 -14.04 13.97 -1.86
N ALA A 94 -14.56 13.84 -0.64
CA ALA A 94 -15.77 14.54 -0.21
C ALA A 94 -15.55 16.05 0.01
N PHE A 95 -14.30 16.51 0.16
CA PHE A 95 -13.99 17.91 0.43
C PHE A 95 -12.81 18.48 -0.36
N LEU A 96 -12.01 17.63 -1.02
CA LEU A 96 -11.00 18.08 -1.97
C LEU A 96 -11.65 18.44 -3.30
N ASP A 97 -11.18 19.51 -3.93
CA ASP A 97 -11.53 19.77 -5.33
C ASP A 97 -10.83 18.78 -6.28
N GLU A 98 -11.15 18.84 -7.57
CA GLU A 98 -10.62 17.92 -8.58
C GLU A 98 -9.08 17.97 -8.70
N GLY A 99 -8.48 19.16 -8.63
CA GLY A 99 -7.03 19.34 -8.73
C GLY A 99 -6.29 18.83 -7.50
N GLN A 100 -6.84 19.11 -6.32
CA GLN A 100 -6.36 18.59 -5.05
C GLN A 100 -6.49 17.07 -4.98
N LEU A 101 -7.63 16.51 -5.39
CA LEU A 101 -7.86 15.07 -5.39
C LEU A 101 -6.94 14.34 -6.37
N SER A 102 -6.67 14.93 -7.54
CA SER A 102 -5.67 14.42 -8.49
C SER A 102 -4.27 14.36 -7.86
N THR A 103 -3.85 15.45 -7.22
CA THR A 103 -2.57 15.54 -6.50
C THR A 103 -2.48 14.50 -5.37
N TYR A 104 -3.57 14.35 -4.61
CA TYR A 104 -3.69 13.32 -3.57
C TYR A 104 -3.50 11.92 -4.13
N LYS A 105 -4.27 11.54 -5.16
CA LYS A 105 -4.21 10.21 -5.79
C LYS A 105 -2.82 9.92 -6.34
N ALA A 106 -2.19 10.88 -7.02
CA ALA A 106 -0.83 10.73 -7.54
C ALA A 106 0.21 10.51 -6.43
N PHE A 107 0.09 11.24 -5.32
CA PHE A 107 0.98 11.05 -4.17
C PHE A 107 0.78 9.68 -3.53
N MET A 108 -0.46 9.26 -3.32
CA MET A 108 -0.77 7.94 -2.77
C MET A 108 -0.29 6.83 -3.69
N GLU A 109 -0.46 6.96 -5.00
CA GLU A 109 0.02 6.00 -6.00
C GLU A 109 1.56 5.85 -5.94
N LYS A 110 2.29 6.92 -5.66
CA LYS A 110 3.75 6.89 -5.55
C LYS A 110 4.27 6.39 -4.20
N HIS A 111 3.60 6.74 -3.11
CA HIS A 111 4.14 6.58 -1.75
C HIS A 111 3.44 5.48 -0.93
N ALA A 112 2.25 5.04 -1.31
CA ALA A 112 1.59 3.93 -0.64
C ALA A 112 2.27 2.61 -1.01
N ARG A 113 2.41 1.74 -0.01
CA ARG A 113 2.84 0.36 -0.26
C ARG A 113 1.71 -0.36 -1.02
N LYS A 114 2.08 -1.17 -2.01
CA LYS A 114 1.13 -1.95 -2.83
C LYS A 114 1.50 -3.41 -2.84
N ARG A 115 0.54 -4.23 -3.23
CA ARG A 115 0.79 -5.65 -3.52
C ARG A 115 1.71 -5.77 -4.75
N PRO A 116 2.60 -6.78 -4.76
CA PRO A 116 3.46 -7.07 -5.90
C PRO A 116 2.63 -7.83 -6.94
N ARG A 117 1.73 -7.16 -7.66
CA ARG A 117 0.88 -7.77 -8.70
C ARG A 117 0.38 -6.71 -9.68
N TYR A 118 -0.25 -7.14 -10.77
CA TYR A 118 -1.09 -6.22 -11.54
C TYR A 118 -2.26 -5.77 -10.64
N ASN A 119 -2.46 -4.45 -10.55
CA ASN A 119 -3.55 -3.86 -9.78
C ASN A 119 -4.90 -4.07 -10.51
N ASP A 120 -6.00 -3.82 -9.80
CA ASP A 120 -7.35 -4.10 -10.32
C ASP A 120 -7.67 -3.29 -11.57
N GLU A 121 -7.19 -2.05 -11.66
CA GLU A 121 -7.34 -1.21 -12.86
C GLU A 121 -6.63 -1.84 -14.07
N THR A 122 -5.40 -2.32 -13.89
CA THR A 122 -4.63 -3.01 -14.94
C THR A 122 -5.33 -4.31 -15.34
N LEU A 123 -5.84 -5.08 -14.38
CA LEU A 123 -6.57 -6.32 -14.67
C LEU A 123 -7.86 -6.06 -15.45
N ALA A 124 -8.62 -5.04 -15.05
CA ALA A 124 -9.82 -4.61 -15.77
C ALA A 124 -9.49 -4.16 -17.20
N LYS A 125 -8.42 -3.37 -17.35
CA LYS A 125 -7.93 -2.92 -18.66
C LYS A 125 -7.52 -4.09 -19.56
N ILE A 126 -6.76 -5.06 -19.04
CA ILE A 126 -6.38 -6.26 -19.80
C ILE A 126 -7.63 -7.03 -20.24
N LYS A 127 -8.60 -7.25 -19.34
CA LYS A 127 -9.83 -7.96 -19.68
C LYS A 127 -10.62 -7.25 -20.78
N ALA A 128 -10.77 -5.93 -20.67
CA ALA A 128 -11.53 -5.11 -21.61
C ALA A 128 -10.83 -4.96 -22.96
N ASP A 129 -9.58 -4.52 -22.98
CA ASP A 129 -8.85 -4.19 -24.21
C ASP A 129 -8.57 -5.43 -25.07
N LEU A 130 -8.40 -6.60 -24.45
CA LEU A 130 -8.15 -7.86 -25.16
C LEU A 130 -9.44 -8.67 -25.42
N ALA A 131 -10.59 -8.16 -24.96
CA ALA A 131 -11.88 -8.85 -25.00
C ALA A 131 -11.77 -10.31 -24.50
N LEU A 132 -11.17 -10.50 -23.32
CA LEU A 132 -10.89 -11.83 -22.79
C LEU A 132 -12.18 -12.63 -22.59
N THR A 133 -12.15 -13.91 -22.96
CA THR A 133 -13.19 -14.86 -22.56
C THR A 133 -13.16 -15.07 -21.05
N GLU A 134 -14.23 -15.65 -20.50
CA GLU A 134 -14.27 -15.99 -19.06
C GLU A 134 -13.10 -16.90 -18.66
N GLU A 135 -12.79 -17.91 -19.48
CA GLU A 135 -11.65 -18.80 -19.24
C GLU A 135 -10.32 -18.05 -19.23
N GLN A 136 -10.09 -17.18 -20.22
CA GLN A 136 -8.87 -16.37 -20.30
C GLN A 136 -8.76 -15.39 -19.10
N ALA A 137 -9.88 -14.79 -18.69
CA ALA A 137 -9.94 -13.91 -17.53
C ALA A 137 -9.64 -14.66 -16.22
N ASN A 138 -10.12 -15.90 -16.09
CA ASN A 138 -9.84 -16.76 -14.94
C ASN A 138 -8.34 -17.14 -14.87
N VAL A 139 -7.72 -17.45 -16.01
CA VAL A 139 -6.27 -17.71 -16.08
C VAL A 139 -5.46 -16.46 -15.73
N LEU A 140 -5.89 -15.27 -16.19
CA LEU A 140 -5.27 -13.99 -15.82
C LEU A 140 -5.27 -13.77 -14.30
N GLU A 141 -6.42 -13.96 -13.66
CA GLU A 141 -6.54 -13.82 -12.21
C GLU A 141 -5.70 -14.87 -11.47
N ALA A 142 -5.77 -16.14 -11.89
CA ALA A 142 -5.03 -17.22 -11.27
C ALA A 142 -3.51 -16.99 -11.38
N ALA A 143 -3.01 -16.62 -12.56
CA ALA A 143 -1.60 -16.35 -12.79
C ALA A 143 -1.11 -15.12 -11.99
N ASN A 144 -1.93 -14.07 -11.88
CA ASN A 144 -1.59 -12.89 -11.09
C ASN A 144 -1.62 -13.16 -9.57
N ASN A 145 -2.55 -13.97 -9.09
CA ASN A 145 -2.60 -14.43 -7.70
C ASN A 145 -1.43 -15.35 -7.36
N ALA A 146 -1.05 -16.26 -8.28
CA ALA A 146 0.09 -17.14 -8.13
C ALA A 146 1.40 -16.36 -8.06
N PHE A 147 1.59 -15.37 -8.94
CA PHE A 147 2.73 -14.44 -8.89
C PHE A 147 2.87 -13.81 -7.50
N GLU A 148 1.80 -13.20 -7.00
CA GLU A 148 1.83 -12.52 -5.70
C GLU A 148 2.19 -13.48 -4.58
N LYS A 149 1.54 -14.64 -4.55
CA LYS A 149 1.77 -15.65 -3.51
C LYS A 149 3.22 -16.12 -3.53
N SER A 150 3.72 -16.53 -4.69
CA SER A 150 5.10 -17.01 -4.85
C SER A 150 6.12 -15.94 -4.45
N PHE A 151 5.89 -14.68 -4.85
CA PHE A 151 6.78 -13.58 -4.49
C PHE A 151 6.77 -13.30 -2.98
N GLN A 152 5.60 -13.31 -2.34
CA GLN A 152 5.47 -13.10 -0.89
C GLN A 152 6.06 -14.27 -0.08
N ASP A 153 5.87 -15.51 -0.53
CA ASP A 153 6.41 -16.70 0.12
C ASP A 153 7.95 -16.74 0.02
N ALA A 154 8.53 -16.20 -1.06
CA ALA A 154 9.98 -16.05 -1.23
C ALA A 154 10.59 -14.88 -0.45
N HIS A 155 9.80 -14.02 0.19
CA HIS A 155 10.30 -12.79 0.83
C HIS A 155 11.32 -13.04 1.94
N ASP A 156 11.19 -14.13 2.69
CA ASP A 156 12.16 -14.43 3.74
C ASP A 156 13.53 -14.83 3.16
N ILE A 157 13.58 -15.26 1.90
CA ILE A 157 14.82 -15.59 1.17
C ILE A 157 15.52 -14.29 0.70
N TYR A 158 14.78 -13.36 0.10
CA TYR A 158 15.37 -12.10 -0.40
C TYR A 158 15.39 -10.98 0.63
N HIS A 159 15.08 -11.23 1.90
CA HIS A 159 14.86 -10.18 2.90
C HIS A 159 16.00 -9.14 2.94
N GLY A 160 15.73 -7.92 2.49
CA GLY A 160 16.72 -6.83 2.42
C GLY A 160 17.70 -6.87 1.23
N ASN A 161 17.67 -7.92 0.42
CA ASN A 161 18.43 -8.06 -0.82
C ASN A 161 17.57 -7.66 -2.03
N ARG A 162 17.87 -6.48 -2.60
CA ARG A 162 17.13 -5.92 -3.73
C ARG A 162 17.36 -6.67 -5.04
N GLU A 163 18.60 -7.12 -5.29
CA GLU A 163 18.96 -7.87 -6.50
C GLU A 163 18.22 -9.21 -6.51
N LEU A 164 18.26 -9.94 -5.39
CA LEU A 164 17.55 -11.21 -5.27
C LEU A 164 16.03 -11.01 -5.37
N ALA A 165 15.49 -9.95 -4.78
CA ALA A 165 14.07 -9.59 -4.97
C ALA A 165 13.72 -9.32 -6.45
N GLN A 166 14.63 -8.72 -7.21
CA GLN A 166 14.43 -8.51 -8.64
C GLN A 166 14.49 -9.81 -9.44
N GLU A 167 15.42 -10.72 -9.12
CA GLU A 167 15.49 -12.04 -9.74
C GLU A 167 14.21 -12.85 -9.53
N TYR A 168 13.71 -12.92 -8.29
CA TYR A 168 12.45 -13.59 -7.98
C TYR A 168 11.26 -12.93 -8.68
N TRP A 169 11.25 -11.59 -8.78
CA TRP A 169 10.21 -10.89 -9.52
C TRP A 169 10.21 -11.31 -10.99
N ILE A 170 11.37 -11.26 -11.65
CA ILE A 170 11.50 -11.62 -13.07
C ILE A 170 11.07 -13.07 -13.28
N LYS A 171 11.57 -14.00 -12.48
CA LYS A 171 11.23 -15.42 -12.57
C LYS A 171 9.71 -15.66 -12.49
N PHE A 172 9.05 -15.14 -11.46
CA PHE A 172 7.61 -15.36 -11.31
C PHE A 172 6.80 -14.62 -12.36
N ASP A 173 7.27 -13.47 -12.85
CA ASP A 173 6.60 -12.71 -13.90
C ASP A 173 6.68 -13.44 -15.25
N GLU A 174 7.80 -14.09 -15.55
CA GLU A 174 7.94 -14.99 -16.69
C GLU A 174 6.97 -16.17 -16.62
N GLU A 175 6.82 -16.79 -15.45
CA GLU A 175 5.83 -17.86 -15.22
C GLU A 175 4.40 -17.36 -15.47
N ARG A 176 4.05 -16.18 -14.93
CA ARG A 176 2.76 -15.52 -15.16
C ARG A 176 2.53 -15.23 -16.64
N LYS A 177 3.52 -14.67 -17.35
CA LYS A 177 3.45 -14.40 -18.79
C LYS A 177 3.33 -15.67 -19.62
N LYS A 178 3.98 -16.76 -19.21
CA LYS A 178 3.87 -18.07 -19.87
C LYS A 178 2.47 -18.66 -19.73
N ALA A 179 1.84 -18.54 -18.56
CA ALA A 179 0.45 -18.96 -18.35
C ALA A 179 -0.53 -18.18 -19.24
N MET A 180 -0.32 -16.88 -19.43
CA MET A 180 -1.13 -16.09 -20.38
C MET A 180 -0.89 -16.52 -21.83
N LYS A 181 0.36 -16.79 -22.21
CA LYS A 181 0.69 -17.24 -23.57
C LYS A 181 0.00 -18.54 -23.96
N SER A 182 -0.30 -19.42 -23.00
CA SER A 182 -0.98 -20.70 -23.31
C SER A 182 -2.47 -20.58 -23.61
N VAL A 183 -3.10 -19.42 -23.32
CA VAL A 183 -4.55 -19.24 -23.50
C VAL A 183 -4.93 -18.06 -24.39
N LEU A 184 -4.01 -17.13 -24.65
CA LEU A 184 -4.22 -16.00 -25.54
C LEU A 184 -3.82 -16.34 -26.98
N SER A 185 -4.47 -15.72 -27.96
CA SER A 185 -3.96 -15.70 -29.34
C SER A 185 -2.61 -14.96 -29.40
N GLU A 186 -1.89 -15.08 -30.52
CA GLU A 186 -0.62 -14.35 -30.71
C GLU A 186 -0.83 -12.82 -30.63
N GLU A 187 -1.91 -12.31 -31.23
CA GLU A 187 -2.26 -10.90 -31.21
C GLU A 187 -2.65 -10.43 -29.81
N GLN A 188 -3.51 -11.19 -29.12
CA GLN A 188 -3.88 -10.90 -27.73
C GLN A 188 -2.64 -10.91 -26.83
N TYR A 189 -1.73 -11.87 -27.02
CA TYR A 189 -0.52 -11.97 -26.22
C TYR A 189 0.45 -10.81 -26.46
N ALA A 190 0.61 -10.37 -27.71
CA ALA A 190 1.42 -9.19 -28.03
C ALA A 190 0.87 -7.92 -27.35
N GLN A 191 -0.46 -7.71 -27.39
CA GLN A 191 -1.11 -6.59 -26.70
C GLN A 191 -1.01 -6.70 -25.18
N PHE A 192 -1.18 -7.91 -24.63
CA PHE A 192 -0.98 -8.18 -23.21
C PHE A 192 0.41 -7.73 -22.74
N LEU A 193 1.47 -8.06 -23.50
CA LEU A 193 2.84 -7.68 -23.15
C LEU A 193 3.05 -6.17 -23.10
N GLU A 194 2.41 -5.39 -23.98
CA GLU A 194 2.48 -3.93 -23.92
C GLU A 194 1.72 -3.36 -22.71
N LEU A 195 0.54 -3.92 -22.39
CA LEU A 195 -0.24 -3.47 -21.22
C LEU A 195 0.49 -3.70 -19.88
N VAL A 196 1.29 -4.76 -19.78
CA VAL A 196 1.99 -5.12 -18.53
C VAL A 196 3.42 -4.59 -18.46
N LYS A 197 3.90 -3.92 -19.50
CA LYS A 197 5.24 -3.32 -19.56
C LYS A 197 5.59 -2.39 -18.39
N PRO A 198 4.66 -1.59 -17.81
CA PRO A 198 4.97 -0.79 -16.62
C PRO A 198 5.38 -1.61 -15.38
N PHE A 199 5.08 -2.92 -15.36
CA PHE A 199 5.42 -3.84 -14.29
C PHE A 199 6.71 -4.63 -14.56
N ASP A 200 7.30 -4.47 -15.74
CA ASP A 200 8.53 -5.15 -16.12
C ASP A 200 9.73 -4.56 -15.36
N ARG A 201 10.32 -5.38 -14.49
CA ARG A 201 11.50 -5.01 -13.69
C ARG A 201 12.81 -5.48 -14.31
N SER A 202 12.80 -6.14 -15.46
CA SER A 202 14.04 -6.57 -16.15
C SER A 202 14.87 -5.39 -16.67
N LYS A 203 14.25 -4.21 -16.82
CA LYS A 203 14.88 -3.01 -17.41
C LYS A 203 15.16 -1.89 -16.41
N ILE A 204 14.86 -2.07 -15.13
CA ILE A 204 15.21 -1.10 -14.10
C ILE A 204 16.71 -1.26 -13.84
N LYS A 205 17.52 -0.49 -14.60
CA LYS A 205 18.88 -0.15 -14.20
C LYS A 205 18.79 0.95 -13.15
N GLU A 206 19.67 0.86 -12.16
CA GLU A 206 19.76 1.72 -10.97
C GLU A 206 19.57 3.21 -11.24
#